data_AF-A0A2D8KMD9-F1
#
_entry.id   AF-A0A2D8KMD9-F1
#
_cell.length_a   1.000
_cell.length_b   1.000
_cell.length_c   1.000
_cell.angle_alpha   90.00
_cell.angle_beta   90.00
_cell.angle_gamma   90.00
#
_symmetry.space_group_name_H-M   'P 1'
#
loop_
_entity.id
_entity.type
_entity.pdbx_description
1 polymer ?
#
loop_
_entity_poly.entity_id
_entity_poly.type
_entity_poly.pdbx_seq_one_letter_code
_entity_poly.pdbx_strand_id
1 'polypeptide(L)' 'MQFSPDEIEKLKTMMLFLIRRKAKESNGHCGFHLKELEPVLQKLVDEGKVELRPTINSNKYFLK' A
#
# COMPACT_ATOMS: atom_id res chain seq x y z
N MET A 1 11.63 13.14 6.76
CA MET A 1 10.44 13.80 6.19
C MET A 1 9.27 13.61 7.15
N GLN A 2 8.63 14.69 7.60
CA GLN A 2 7.31 14.63 8.25
C GLN A 2 6.29 15.11 7.23
N PHE A 3 5.19 14.37 7.11
CA PHE A 3 4.04 14.80 6.30
C PHE A 3 3.34 15.97 7.00
N SER A 4 2.93 16.96 6.23
CA SER A 4 2.03 18.02 6.70
C SER A 4 0.68 17.43 7.15
N PRO A 5 -0.08 18.14 7.99
CA PRO A 5 -1.43 17.72 8.37
C PRO A 5 -2.33 17.41 7.15
N ASP A 6 -2.21 18.20 6.09
CA ASP A 6 -2.98 18.01 4.85
C ASP A 6 -2.58 16.74 4.11
N GLU A 7 -1.27 16.43 4.05
CA GLU A 7 -0.78 15.18 3.45
C GLU A 7 -1.21 13.97 4.26
N ILE A 8 -1.20 14.06 5.59
CA ILE A 8 -1.70 13.01 6.48
C ILE A 8 -3.19 12.74 6.19
N GLU A 9 -3.99 13.79 6.00
CA GLU A 9 -5.42 13.64 5.73
C GLU A 9 -5.69 13.00 4.36
N LYS A 10 -4.90 13.36 3.34
CA LYS A 10 -4.94 12.70 2.02
C LYS A 10 -4.58 11.21 2.13
N LEU A 11 -3.55 10.87 2.89
CA LEU A 11 -3.14 9.48 3.11
C LEU A 11 -4.24 8.67 3.83
N LYS A 12 -4.86 9.22 4.87
CA LYS A 12 -6.00 8.59 5.56
C LYS A 12 -7.16 8.36 4.60
N THR A 13 -7.47 9.34 3.76
CA THR A 13 -8.55 9.25 2.77
C THR A 13 -8.28 8.12 1.77
N MET A 14 -7.05 8.02 1.25
CA MET A 14 -6.64 6.91 0.39
C MET A 14 -6.78 5.55 1.09
N MET A 15 -6.33 5.44 2.34
CA MET A 15 -6.41 4.18 3.10
C MET A 15 -7.86 3.78 3.37
N LEU A 16 -8.72 4.73 3.76
CA LEU A 16 -10.16 4.49 3.95
C LEU A 16 -10.85 4.04 2.66
N PHE A 17 -10.47 4.61 1.51
CA PHE A 17 -10.97 4.17 0.21
C PHE A 17 -10.61 2.71 -0.07
N LEU A 18 -9.35 2.32 0.16
CA LEU A 18 -8.90 0.93 -0.01
C LEU A 18 -9.67 -0.02 0.93
N ILE A 19 -9.83 0.34 2.20
CA ILE A 19 -10.58 -0.44 3.19
C ILE A 19 -12.03 -0.61 2.74
N ARG A 20 -12.72 0.46 2.33
CA ARG A 20 -14.12 0.40 1.89
C ARG A 20 -14.29 -0.49 0.66
N ARG A 21 -13.37 -0.39 -0.30
CA ARG A 21 -13.39 -1.24 -1.50
C ARG A 21 -13.23 -2.72 -1.13
N LYS A 22 -12.28 -3.02 -0.24
CA LYS A 22 -12.04 -4.38 0.27
C LYS A 22 -13.19 -4.93 1.08
N ALA A 23 -13.79 -4.12 1.96
CA ALA A 23 -14.96 -4.51 2.73
C ALA A 23 -16.15 -4.88 1.83
N LYS A 24 -16.32 -4.20 0.69
CA LYS A 24 -17.33 -4.55 -0.32
C LYS A 24 -17.00 -5.85 -1.03
N GLU A 25 -15.73 -6.07 -1.38
CA GLU A 25 -15.25 -7.33 -1.99
C GLU A 25 -15.37 -8.53 -1.03
N SER A 26 -15.25 -8.31 0.28
CA SER A 26 -15.26 -9.36 1.33
C SER A 26 -16.58 -9.51 2.09
N ASN A 27 -17.68 -8.92 1.60
CA ASN A 27 -19.00 -8.95 2.26
C ASN A 27 -18.98 -8.51 3.73
N GLY A 28 -18.17 -7.51 4.07
CA GLY A 28 -18.14 -6.92 5.42
C GLY A 28 -17.20 -7.59 6.42
N HIS A 29 -16.53 -8.70 6.06
CA HIS A 29 -15.45 -9.26 6.86
C HIS A 29 -14.15 -8.50 6.56
N CYS A 30 -13.88 -7.36 7.22
CA CYS A 30 -12.76 -6.49 6.81
C CYS A 30 -11.72 -6.23 7.90
N GLY A 31 -10.57 -6.88 7.72
CA GLY A 31 -9.22 -6.34 7.90
C GLY A 31 -8.44 -6.63 6.62
N PHE A 32 -7.37 -5.90 6.32
CA PHE A 32 -6.51 -6.24 5.17
C PHE A 32 -5.09 -6.57 5.65
N HIS A 33 -4.49 -7.58 5.03
CA HIS A 33 -3.09 -7.92 5.29
C HIS A 33 -2.16 -7.12 4.39
N LEU A 34 -0.95 -6.82 4.86
CA LEU A 34 0.08 -6.15 4.03
C LEU A 34 0.36 -6.87 2.71
N LYS A 35 0.18 -8.20 2.66
CA LYS A 35 0.27 -9.00 1.42
C LYS A 35 -0.74 -8.58 0.35
N GLU A 36 -1.89 -8.03 0.74
CA GLU A 36 -2.88 -7.56 -0.23
C GLU A 36 -2.48 -6.23 -0.90
N LEU A 37 -1.47 -5.53 -0.35
CA LEU A 37 -0.86 -4.37 -1.00
C LEU A 37 0.22 -4.79 -2.00
N GLU A 38 0.65 -6.06 -2.01
CA GLU A 38 1.67 -6.59 -2.90
C GLU A 38 1.36 -6.34 -4.40
N PRO A 39 0.11 -6.50 -4.89
CA PRO A 39 -0.22 -6.16 -6.29
C PRO A 39 -0.07 -4.67 -6.59
N VAL A 40 -0.30 -3.79 -5.60
CA VAL A 40 -0.11 -2.34 -5.77
C VAL A 40 1.36 -2.00 -5.81
N LEU A 41 2.15 -2.60 -4.91
CA LEU A 41 3.60 -2.41 -4.84
C LEU A 41 4.30 -2.93 -6.10
N GLN A 42 3.88 -4.07 -6.64
CA GLN A 42 4.42 -4.61 -7.89
C GLN A 42 4.17 -3.66 -9.08
N LYS A 43 2.98 -3.06 -9.18
CA LYS A 43 2.72 -2.02 -10.20
C LYS A 43 3.66 -0.83 -10.08
N LEU A 44 3.96 -0.39 -8.86
CA LEU A 44 4.91 0.70 -8.65
C LEU A 44 6.35 0.34 -9.03
N VAL A 45 6.70 -0.95 -8.93
CA VAL A 45 7.96 -1.49 -9.45
C VAL A 45 7.97 -1.48 -10.97
N ASP A 46 6.89 -1.93 -11.60
CA ASP A 46 6.74 -1.93 -13.07
C ASP A 46 6.74 -0.49 -13.63
N GLU A 47 6.16 0.47 -12.90
CA GLU A 47 6.20 1.91 -13.22
C GLU A 47 7.58 2.55 -12.95
N GLY A 48 8.54 1.81 -12.37
CA GLY A 48 9.88 2.30 -12.06
C GLY A 48 9.96 3.32 -10.92
N LYS A 49 8.89 3.48 -10.13
CA LYS A 49 8.80 4.40 -8.99
C LYS A 49 9.40 3.83 -7.71
N VAL A 50 9.41 2.50 -7.62
CA VAL A 50 9.89 1.73 -6.47
C VAL A 50 10.80 0.62 -6.98
N GLU A 51 11.85 0.28 -6.24
CA GLU A 51 12.73 -0.84 -6.53
C GLU A 51 12.43 -2.01 -5.59
N LEU A 52 12.34 -3.22 -6.14
CA LEU A 52 12.21 -4.45 -5.35
C LEU A 52 13.59 -5.06 -5.14
N ARG A 53 14.00 -5.24 -3.88
CA ARG A 53 15.25 -5.92 -3.54
C ARG A 53 15.01 -7.16 -2.68
N PRO A 54 15.65 -8.29 -2.98
CA PRO A 54 15.64 -9.43 -2.09
C PRO A 54 16.46 -9.12 -0.83
N THR A 55 15.92 -9.41 0.35
CA THR A 55 16.64 -9.36 1.63
C THR A 55 16.68 -10.75 2.25
N ILE A 56 17.47 -10.93 3.31
CA ILE A 56 17.69 -12.21 3.99
C ILE A 56 16.37 -12.92 4.36
N ASN A 57 15.33 -12.16 4.73
CA ASN A 57 14.07 -12.72 5.24
C ASN A 57 12.86 -12.51 4.31
N SER A 58 12.91 -11.54 3.40
CA SER A 58 11.80 -11.22 2.49
C SER A 58 12.21 -10.27 1.37
N ASN A 59 11.38 -10.15 0.34
CA ASN A 59 11.48 -9.02 -0.58
C ASN A 59 11.11 -7.71 0.14
N LYS A 60 11.82 -6.64 -0.17
CA LYS A 60 11.52 -5.29 0.32
C LYS A 60 11.48 -4.29 -0.83
N TYR A 61 10.57 -3.33 -0.69
CA TYR A 61 10.30 -2.28 -1.65
C TYR A 61 10.97 -0.99 -1.18
N PHE A 62 11.73 -0.33 -2.06
CA PHE A 62 12.49 0.89 -1.77
C PHE A 62 12.12 2.01 -2.72
N LEU A 63 12.12 3.25 -2.24
CA LEU A 63 12.06 4.41 -3.15
C LEU A 63 13.35 4.46 -3.96
N LYS A 64 13.21 4.82 -5.25
CA LYS A 64 14.34 5.04 -6.15
C LYS A 64 15.05 6.35 -5.85
#